data_AF-A0A810N7Y1-F1
#
_entry.id   AF-A0A810N7Y1-F1
#
_cell.length_a   1.000
_cell.length_b   1.000
_cell.length_c   1.000
_cell.angle_alpha   90.00
_cell.angle_beta   90.00
_cell.angle_gamma   90.00
#
_symmetry.space_group_name_H-M   'P 1'
#
loop_
_entity.id
_entity.type
_entity.pdbx_description
1 polymer ?
#
loop_
_entity_poly.entity_id
_entity_poly.type
_entity_poly.pdbx_seq_one_letter_code
_entity_poly.pdbx_strand_id
1 'polypeptide(L)'
;MGGLLDARTPDAELVALLTADAADHTWVGATVGSNNAAGYQLATELPVMAIGGFNGSDPAPTLARFQEYVRAGEIHYFLGGGGFRANGGSQAAQEIAAWVAENFTARTVGGTTVYDLTEPAGGAR
;
A
#
# COMPACT_ATOMS: atom_id res chain seq x y z
N MET A 1 -17.79 18.28 20.27
CA MET A 1 -17.15 19.27 19.40
C MET A 1 -16.07 18.55 18.60
N GLY A 2 -16.30 18.27 17.32
CA GLY A 2 -15.33 17.68 16.40
C GLY A 2 -15.76 18.07 14.99
N GLY A 3 -14.98 18.93 14.35
CA GLY A 3 -15.39 19.70 13.17
C GLY A 3 -14.78 19.17 11.88
N LEU A 4 -15.58 19.22 10.81
CA LEU A 4 -15.30 19.55 9.40
C LEU A 4 -13.90 19.30 8.77
N LEU A 5 -13.10 18.35 9.27
CA LEU A 5 -11.77 17.99 8.76
C LEU A 5 -11.48 16.47 8.92
N ASP A 6 -12.46 15.61 8.66
CA ASP A 6 -12.30 14.14 8.64
C ASP A 6 -11.46 13.62 7.44
N ALA A 7 -10.43 14.37 7.03
CA ALA A 7 -9.33 13.79 6.27
C ALA A 7 -8.52 12.96 7.28
N ARG A 8 -8.89 11.68 7.44
CA ARG A 8 -8.25 10.74 8.37
C ARG A 8 -6.73 10.84 8.23
N THR A 9 -6.09 11.54 9.15
CA THR A 9 -4.64 11.50 9.29
C THR A 9 -4.29 10.04 9.56
N PRO A 10 -3.30 9.45 8.84
CA PRO A 10 -2.85 8.09 9.13
C PRO A 10 -2.57 7.96 10.63
N ASP A 11 -3.06 6.89 11.24
CA ASP A 11 -2.88 6.63 12.67
C ASP A 11 -1.38 6.61 13.00
N ALA A 12 -1.01 7.08 14.19
CA ALA A 12 0.39 7.12 14.62
C ALA A 12 1.03 5.72 14.59
N GLU A 13 0.25 4.66 14.84
CA GLU A 13 0.70 3.27 14.73
C GLU A 13 1.11 2.91 13.29
N LEU A 14 0.35 3.37 12.29
CA LEU A 14 0.65 3.12 10.89
C LEU A 14 1.86 3.90 10.41
N VAL A 15 2.03 5.15 10.87
CA VAL A 15 3.24 5.93 10.58
C VAL A 15 4.48 5.28 11.17
N ALA A 16 4.40 4.81 12.42
CA ALA A 16 5.50 4.08 13.06
C ALA A 16 5.86 2.80 12.30
N LEU A 17 4.86 2.05 11.82
CA LEU A 17 5.10 0.86 10.99
C LEU A 17 5.80 1.22 9.67
N LEU A 18 5.32 2.22 8.96
CA LEU A 18 5.87 2.62 7.65
C LEU A 18 7.25 3.25 7.73
N THR A 19 7.62 3.81 8.89
CA THR A 19 8.94 4.43 9.11
C THR A 19 9.98 3.42 9.60
N ALA A 20 9.53 2.28 10.15
CA ALA A 20 10.42 1.17 10.50
C ALA A 20 11.09 0.61 9.24
N ASP A 21 12.42 0.46 9.30
CA ASP A 21 13.25 -0.10 8.22
C ASP A 21 13.10 0.58 6.84
N ALA A 22 12.55 1.81 6.82
CA ALA A 22 12.27 2.56 5.60
C ALA A 22 13.51 2.82 4.73
N ALA A 23 14.70 2.83 5.33
CA ALA A 23 15.96 3.05 4.61
C ALA A 23 16.38 1.86 3.73
N ASP A 24 15.82 0.67 3.98
CA ASP A 24 16.15 -0.55 3.23
C ASP A 24 15.27 -0.73 1.99
N HIS A 25 14.28 0.15 1.79
CA HIS A 25 13.30 0.06 0.73
C HIS A 25 13.20 1.36 -0.08
N THR A 26 13.02 1.24 -1.39
CA THR A 26 12.75 2.38 -2.27
C THR A 26 11.40 3.02 -1.94
N TRP A 27 10.39 2.20 -1.63
CA TRP A 27 9.06 2.63 -1.21
C TRP A 27 8.67 1.93 0.09
N VAL A 28 8.30 2.73 1.09
CA VAL A 28 7.83 2.19 2.38
C VAL A 28 6.47 1.54 2.27
N GLY A 29 5.71 1.90 1.24
CA GLY A 29 4.44 1.27 0.96
C GLY A 29 4.01 1.42 -0.49
N ALA A 30 3.06 0.61 -0.90
CA ALA A 30 2.32 0.75 -2.15
C ALA A 30 0.83 0.77 -1.87
N THR A 31 0.09 1.62 -2.58
CA THR A 31 -1.38 1.72 -2.47
C THR A 31 -2.00 2.05 -3.82
N VAL A 32 -3.25 1.63 -4.02
CA VAL A 32 -4.04 2.00 -5.19
C VAL A 32 -4.46 3.47 -5.08
N GLY A 33 -4.22 4.25 -6.14
CA GLY A 33 -4.57 5.66 -6.24
C GLY A 33 -3.52 6.61 -5.66
N SER A 34 -3.12 7.62 -6.43
CA SER A 34 -2.13 8.62 -5.98
C SER A 34 -2.63 9.50 -4.85
N ASN A 35 -3.95 9.72 -4.73
CA ASN A 35 -4.52 10.45 -3.60
C ASN A 35 -4.29 9.74 -2.27
N ASN A 36 -4.44 8.42 -2.26
CA ASN A 36 -4.15 7.61 -1.08
C ASN A 36 -2.66 7.62 -0.78
N ALA A 37 -1.81 7.45 -1.81
CA ALA A 37 -0.36 7.47 -1.67
C ALA A 37 0.12 8.80 -1.06
N ALA A 38 -0.38 9.93 -1.57
CA ALA A 38 -0.02 11.26 -1.09
C ALA A 38 -0.34 11.44 0.41
N GLY A 39 -1.47 10.92 0.90
CA GLY A 39 -1.82 10.98 2.32
C GLY A 39 -0.79 10.26 3.21
N TYR A 40 -0.30 9.09 2.77
CA TYR A 40 0.76 8.38 3.48
C TYR A 40 2.12 9.10 3.36
N GLN A 41 2.49 9.58 2.17
CA GLN A 41 3.74 10.32 1.97
C GLN A 41 3.81 11.58 2.83
N LEU A 42 2.70 12.32 2.98
CA LEU A 42 2.66 13.51 3.83
C LEU A 42 2.77 13.16 5.33
N ALA A 43 2.28 11.98 5.73
CA ALA A 43 2.33 11.55 7.13
C ALA A 43 3.69 10.94 7.50
N THR A 44 4.36 10.27 6.57
CA THR A 44 5.64 9.58 6.81
C THR A 44 6.86 10.36 6.33
N GLU A 45 6.66 11.35 5.44
CA GLU A 45 7.72 12.02 4.67
C GLU A 45 8.56 11.06 3.80
N LEU A 46 8.04 9.85 3.53
CA LEU A 46 8.76 8.78 2.85
C LEU A 46 8.08 8.39 1.52
N PRO A 47 8.81 7.81 0.55
CA PRO A 47 8.25 7.47 -0.75
C PRO A 47 7.19 6.36 -0.64
N VAL A 48 6.03 6.58 -1.26
CA VAL A 48 4.95 5.58 -1.36
C VAL A 48 4.59 5.40 -2.83
N MET A 49 4.55 4.16 -3.30
CA MET A 49 4.19 3.84 -4.67
C MET A 49 2.68 4.00 -4.88
N ALA A 50 2.30 4.84 -5.84
CA ALA A 50 0.93 4.93 -6.33
C ALA A 50 0.71 3.88 -7.43
N ILE A 51 -0.29 3.02 -7.25
CA ILE A 51 -0.74 2.06 -8.26
C ILE A 51 -1.96 2.64 -8.98
N GLY A 52 -1.86 2.70 -10.30
CA GLY A 52 -2.94 3.10 -11.19
C GLY A 52 -3.23 4.60 -11.26
N GLY A 53 -2.24 5.45 -11.01
CA GLY A 53 -2.41 6.90 -11.18
C GLY A 53 -3.44 7.50 -10.22
N PHE A 54 -4.08 8.61 -10.59
CA PHE A 54 -4.90 9.41 -9.67
C PHE A 54 -6.02 8.63 -8.97
N ASN A 55 -6.78 7.86 -9.75
CA ASN A 55 -7.93 7.09 -9.27
C ASN A 55 -7.73 5.56 -9.37
N GLY A 56 -6.50 5.09 -9.54
CA GLY A 56 -6.24 3.67 -9.77
C GLY A 56 -6.49 3.19 -11.20
N SER A 57 -6.97 4.04 -12.12
CA SER A 57 -7.36 3.70 -13.50
C SER A 57 -6.21 3.53 -14.51
N ASP A 58 -4.99 3.96 -14.19
CA ASP A 58 -3.85 3.75 -15.08
C ASP A 58 -3.37 2.29 -15.01
N PRO A 59 -2.95 1.66 -16.12
CA PRO A 59 -2.43 0.30 -16.12
C PRO A 59 -0.95 0.26 -15.67
N ALA A 60 -0.59 1.00 -14.64
CA ALA A 60 0.79 1.16 -14.19
C ALA A 60 0.92 1.12 -12.65
N PRO A 61 1.88 0.35 -12.09
CA PRO A 61 2.68 -0.67 -12.78
C PRO A 61 1.81 -1.86 -13.25
N THR A 62 2.36 -2.71 -14.12
CA THR A 62 1.78 -4.03 -14.40
C THR A 62 2.00 -4.97 -13.21
N LEU A 63 1.20 -6.04 -13.10
CA LEU A 63 1.41 -7.06 -12.06
C LEU A 63 2.84 -7.62 -12.08
N ALA A 64 3.35 -7.97 -13.26
CA ALA A 64 4.70 -8.52 -13.40
C ALA A 64 5.78 -7.55 -12.88
N ARG A 65 5.63 -6.26 -13.17
CA ARG A 65 6.58 -5.24 -12.69
C ARG A 65 6.44 -5.00 -11.19
N PHE A 66 5.23 -5.03 -10.66
CA PHE A 66 5.00 -4.95 -9.22
C PHE A 66 5.66 -6.13 -8.48
N GLN A 67 5.50 -7.34 -8.99
CA GLN A 67 6.15 -8.54 -8.45
C GLN A 67 7.68 -8.45 -8.51
N GLU A 68 8.25 -7.87 -9.57
CA GLU A 68 9.69 -7.60 -9.65
C GLU A 68 10.17 -6.71 -8.51
N TYR A 69 9.46 -5.61 -8.23
CA TYR A 69 9.80 -4.70 -7.14
C TYR A 69 9.70 -5.37 -5.77
N VAL A 70 8.66 -6.19 -5.56
CA VAL A 70 8.51 -6.96 -4.32
C VAL A 70 9.64 -7.97 -4.14
N ARG A 71 9.98 -8.74 -5.18
CA ARG A 71 11.11 -9.70 -5.12
C ARG A 71 12.45 -9.01 -4.92
N ALA A 72 12.62 -7.80 -5.44
CA ALA A 72 13.82 -6.99 -5.25
C ALA A 72 13.88 -6.34 -3.86
N GLY A 73 12.83 -6.47 -3.04
CA GLY A 73 12.74 -5.80 -1.74
C GLY A 73 12.59 -4.28 -1.87
N GLU A 74 12.14 -3.76 -3.01
CA GLU A 74 12.01 -2.31 -3.20
C GLU A 74 10.75 -1.75 -2.55
N ILE A 75 9.75 -2.59 -2.26
CA ILE A 75 8.48 -2.20 -1.64
C ILE A 75 8.33 -2.96 -0.33
N HIS A 76 8.20 -2.25 0.80
CA HIS A 76 8.02 -2.88 2.10
C HIS A 76 6.58 -3.36 2.30
N TYR A 77 5.61 -2.44 2.31
CA TYR A 77 4.22 -2.76 2.61
C TYR A 77 3.28 -2.56 1.42
N PHE A 78 2.17 -3.30 1.37
CA PHE A 78 1.00 -2.93 0.58
C PHE A 78 -0.12 -2.47 1.51
N LEU A 79 -0.67 -1.29 1.24
CA LEU A 79 -1.71 -0.65 2.04
C LEU A 79 -3.05 -0.83 1.34
N GLY A 80 -3.82 -1.80 1.82
CA GLY A 80 -5.21 -2.02 1.45
C GLY A 80 -6.10 -0.95 2.09
N GLY A 81 -6.57 0.01 1.30
CA GLY A 81 -7.54 1.00 1.77
C GLY A 81 -8.87 0.37 2.18
N GLY A 82 -9.52 0.98 3.20
CA GLY A 82 -10.87 0.63 3.66
C GLY A 82 -11.91 0.91 2.59
N GLY A 83 -12.00 0.00 1.62
CA GLY A 83 -12.74 0.21 0.40
C GLY A 83 -12.08 -0.49 -0.77
N PHE A 84 -11.95 -1.82 -0.70
CA PHE A 84 -12.00 -2.72 -1.86
C PHE A 84 -13.36 -2.60 -2.61
N ARG A 85 -13.93 -1.39 -2.71
CA ARG A 85 -15.07 -1.14 -3.58
C ARG A 85 -14.52 -1.11 -4.99
N ALA A 86 -14.59 -2.29 -5.59
CA ALA A 86 -14.21 -2.73 -6.92
C ALA A 86 -14.80 -1.94 -8.11
N ASN A 87 -15.09 -0.64 -7.97
CA ASN A 87 -15.73 0.17 -9.01
C ASN A 87 -14.84 1.32 -9.54
N GLY A 88 -13.55 1.34 -9.20
CA GLY A 88 -12.63 2.36 -9.69
C GLY A 88 -11.19 1.92 -9.53
N GLY A 89 -10.68 1.24 -10.54
CA GLY A 89 -9.30 0.77 -10.61
C GLY A 89 -9.07 0.06 -11.94
N SER A 90 -7.90 0.22 -12.52
CA SER A 90 -7.46 -0.49 -13.72
C SER A 90 -7.42 -1.98 -13.44
N GLN A 91 -7.51 -2.78 -14.50
CA GLN A 91 -7.34 -4.22 -14.37
C GLN A 91 -6.01 -4.58 -13.69
N ALA A 92 -4.92 -3.85 -13.99
CA ALA A 92 -3.63 -4.07 -13.36
C ALA A 92 -3.64 -3.83 -11.84
N ALA A 93 -4.33 -2.77 -11.38
CA ALA A 93 -4.45 -2.49 -9.94
C ALA A 93 -5.24 -3.59 -9.22
N GLN A 94 -6.27 -4.14 -9.86
CA GLN A 94 -7.07 -5.24 -9.32
C GLN A 94 -6.25 -6.53 -9.25
N GLU A 95 -5.50 -6.85 -10.32
CA GLU A 95 -4.61 -8.01 -10.38
C GLU A 95 -3.51 -7.94 -9.31
N ILE A 96 -2.91 -6.77 -9.09
CA ILE A 96 -1.92 -6.55 -8.02
C ILE A 96 -2.54 -6.78 -6.64
N ALA A 97 -3.70 -6.16 -6.37
CA ALA A 97 -4.35 -6.28 -5.07
C ALA A 97 -4.78 -7.73 -4.76
N ALA A 98 -5.29 -8.45 -5.77
CA ALA A 98 -5.63 -9.86 -5.65
C ALA A 98 -4.39 -10.72 -5.38
N TRP A 99 -3.32 -10.54 -6.16
CA TRP A 99 -2.07 -11.25 -5.95
C TRP A 99 -1.49 -11.01 -4.56
N VAL A 100 -1.50 -9.76 -4.05
CA VAL A 100 -1.04 -9.46 -2.69
C VAL A 100 -1.88 -10.22 -1.65
N ALA A 101 -3.20 -10.17 -1.77
CA ALA A 101 -4.10 -10.83 -0.84
C ALA A 101 -3.98 -12.37 -0.85
N GLU A 102 -3.59 -12.95 -1.98
CA GLU A 102 -3.34 -14.39 -2.12
C GLU A 102 -1.97 -14.83 -1.56
N ASN A 103 -0.97 -13.96 -1.61
CA ASN A 103 0.43 -14.34 -1.32
C ASN A 103 0.94 -13.84 0.04
N PHE A 104 0.28 -12.85 0.66
CA PHE A 104 0.71 -12.23 1.91
C PHE A 104 -0.41 -12.18 2.94
N THR A 105 -0.03 -12.10 4.21
CA THR A 105 -1.00 -12.07 5.32
C THR A 105 -1.49 -10.64 5.57
N ALA A 106 -2.82 -10.48 5.56
CA ALA A 106 -3.45 -9.21 5.93
C ALA A 106 -3.34 -8.98 7.45
N ARG A 107 -2.93 -7.76 7.84
CA ARG A 107 -3.00 -7.25 9.21
C ARG A 107 -3.72 -5.91 9.23
N THR A 108 -4.40 -5.60 10.33
CA THR A 108 -5.01 -4.27 10.50
C THR A 108 -4.16 -3.46 11.44
N VAL A 109 -3.73 -2.27 11.01
CA VAL A 109 -2.91 -1.33 11.78
C VAL A 109 -3.54 0.05 11.67
N GLY A 110 -3.88 0.68 12.79
CA GLY A 110 -4.55 2.00 12.75
C GLY A 110 -5.86 2.04 11.94
N GLY A 111 -6.54 0.90 11.78
CA GLY A 111 -7.75 0.78 10.94
C GLY A 111 -7.50 0.67 9.43
N THR A 112 -6.24 0.53 9.00
CA THR A 112 -5.83 0.26 7.61
C THR A 112 -5.42 -1.20 7.46
N THR A 113 -5.84 -1.85 6.37
CA THR A 113 -5.33 -3.18 6.04
C THR A 113 -3.93 -3.03 5.46
N VAL A 114 -2.96 -3.74 6.02
CA VAL A 114 -1.56 -3.73 5.62
C VAL A 114 -1.14 -5.16 5.30
N TYR A 115 -0.28 -5.33 4.31
CA TYR A 115 0.39 -6.57 3.98
C TYR A 115 1.89 -6.30 3.98
N ASP A 116 2.66 -7.13 4.68
CA ASP A 116 4.12 -7.11 4.61
C ASP A 116 4.56 -7.87 3.37
N LEU A 117 5.18 -7.18 2.40
CA LEU A 117 5.60 -7.78 1.14
C LEU A 117 6.95 -8.49 1.24
N THR A 118 7.60 -8.41 2.40
CA THR A 118 8.85 -9.12 2.71
C THR A 118 8.59 -10.47 3.39
N GLU A 119 7.36 -10.71 3.86
CA GLU A 119 6.95 -11.94 4.55
C GLU A 119 5.79 -12.67 3.84
N PRO A 120 6.08 -13.57 2.87
CA PRO A 120 5.04 -14.37 2.22
C PRO A 120 4.24 -15.23 3.20
N ALA A 121 2.93 -15.38 2.98
CA ALA A 121 2.00 -16.10 3.85
C ALA A 121 2.34 -17.60 4.05
N GLY A 122 3.19 -18.16 3.19
CA GLY A 122 3.70 -19.54 3.27
C GLY A 122 5.13 -19.67 3.81
N GLY A 123 5.74 -18.58 4.28
CA GLY A 123 7.13 -18.52 4.74
C GLY A 123 7.36 -19.19 6.10
N ALA A 124 7.19 -20.51 6.17
CA ALA A 124 8.02 -21.30 7.07
C ALA A 124 9.44 -21.29 6.48
N ARG A 125 10.39 -20.82 7.29
CA ARG A 125 11.83 -20.80 7.00
C ARG A 125 12.36 -22.20 6.67
#